data_AF-A0A535I7D2-F1
#
_entry.id   AF-A0A535I7D2-F1
#
_cell.length_a   1.000
_cell.length_b   1.000
_cell.length_c   1.000
_cell.angle_alpha   90.00
_cell.angle_beta   90.00
_cell.angle_gamma   90.00
#
_symmetry.space_group_name_H-M   'P 1'
#
loop_
_entity.id
_entity.type
_entity.pdbx_description
1 polymer ?
#
loop_
_entity_poly.entity_id
_entity_poly.type
_entity_poly.pdbx_seq_one_letter_code
_entity_poly.pdbx_strand_id
1 'polypeptide(L)'
;MGRRVLRIVLLFASAAVTVAIFAVAPTTFRNLLVFGTFDTAGAPPRVEYCGRTYYPADQPQTETLAQVDAFLDRGGQRGLTQVDTAPSGRPIVTNVMPAQIRARYHTNVCTMVVWVETGSNAYVGYSLSGGP
;
A
#
# COMPACT_ATOMS: atom_id res chain seq x y z
N MET A 1 -35.56 -32.03 21.69
CA MET A 1 -35.00 -30.68 21.45
C MET A 1 -33.59 -30.67 20.85
N GLY A 2 -32.68 -31.61 21.17
CA GLY A 2 -31.27 -31.54 20.75
C GLY A 2 -30.96 -31.53 19.24
N ARG A 3 -31.73 -32.24 18.40
CA ARG A 3 -31.46 -32.35 16.95
C ARG A 3 -31.71 -31.06 16.16
N ARG A 4 -32.63 -30.20 16.62
CA ARG A 4 -32.92 -28.90 15.98
C ARG A 4 -31.90 -27.84 16.39
N VAL A 5 -31.49 -27.83 17.65
CA VAL A 5 -30.44 -26.94 18.17
C VAL A 5 -29.09 -27.22 17.48
N LEU A 6 -28.73 -28.50 17.32
CA LEU A 6 -27.49 -28.89 16.64
C LEU A 6 -27.44 -28.42 15.17
N ARG A 7 -28.56 -28.51 14.44
CA ARG A 7 -28.65 -28.03 13.05
C ARG A 7 -28.50 -26.52 12.94
N ILE A 8 -29.10 -25.77 13.86
CA ILE A 8 -29.00 -24.31 13.90
C ILE A 8 -27.56 -23.87 14.20
N VAL A 9 -26.90 -24.51 15.17
CA VAL A 9 -25.49 -24.24 15.50
C VAL A 9 -24.57 -24.54 14.31
N LEU A 10 -24.76 -25.68 13.63
CA LEU A 10 -23.98 -26.02 12.44
C LEU A 10 -24.18 -25.03 11.28
N LEU A 11 -25.41 -24.53 11.08
CA LEU A 11 -25.69 -23.50 10.08
C LEU A 11 -24.97 -22.19 10.40
N PHE A 12 -25.04 -21.71 11.65
CA PHE A 12 -24.32 -20.50 12.05
C PHE A 12 -22.80 -20.66 11.96
N ALA A 13 -22.26 -21.82 12.37
CA ALA A 13 -20.84 -22.12 12.23
C ALA A 13 -20.41 -22.12 10.75
N SER A 14 -21.19 -22.75 9.87
CA SER A 14 -20.90 -22.76 8.43
C SER A 14 -20.97 -21.37 7.81
N ALA A 15 -21.95 -20.55 8.20
CA ALA A 15 -22.08 -19.17 7.75
C ALA A 15 -20.90 -18.32 8.24
N ALA A 16 -20.50 -18.45 9.49
CA ALA A 16 -19.36 -17.75 10.06
C ALA A 16 -18.04 -18.11 9.35
N VAL A 17 -17.81 -19.40 9.08
CA VAL A 17 -16.64 -19.89 8.32
C VAL A 17 -16.65 -19.33 6.90
N THR A 18 -17.81 -19.35 6.23
CA THR A 18 -17.96 -18.82 4.87
C THR A 18 -17.65 -17.32 4.83
N VAL A 19 -18.22 -16.54 5.76
CA VAL A 19 -17.96 -15.09 5.88
C VAL A 19 -16.49 -14.81 6.16
N ALA A 20 -15.85 -15.57 7.05
CA ALA A 20 -14.43 -15.41 7.35
C ALA A 20 -13.54 -15.67 6.12
N ILE A 21 -13.84 -16.71 5.33
CA ILE A 21 -13.10 -17.01 4.10
C ILE A 21 -13.26 -15.89 3.07
N PHE A 22 -14.50 -15.42 2.83
CA PHE A 22 -14.75 -14.34 1.87
C PHE A 22 -14.25 -12.97 2.34
N ALA A 23 -14.10 -12.75 3.65
CA ALA A 23 -13.54 -11.50 4.17
C ALA A 23 -12.00 -11.47 4.08
N VAL A 24 -11.32 -12.60 4.29
CA VAL A 24 -9.85 -12.66 4.43
C VAL A 24 -9.14 -13.05 3.12
N ALA A 25 -9.75 -13.89 2.30
CA ALA A 25 -9.13 -14.28 1.03
C ALA A 25 -8.85 -13.08 0.10
N PRO A 26 -9.77 -12.11 -0.11
CA PRO A 26 -9.53 -11.01 -1.04
C PRO A 26 -8.37 -10.10 -0.61
N THR A 27 -8.23 -9.83 0.69
CA THR A 27 -7.16 -8.98 1.21
C THR A 27 -5.80 -9.67 1.11
N THR A 28 -5.75 -10.97 1.37
CA THR A 28 -4.54 -11.79 1.26
C THR A 28 -4.04 -11.85 -0.20
N PHE A 29 -4.95 -12.11 -1.16
CA PHE A 29 -4.59 -12.11 -2.58
C PHE A 29 -4.19 -10.71 -3.08
N ARG A 30 -4.88 -9.67 -2.64
CA ARG A 30 -4.49 -8.28 -2.94
C ARG A 30 -3.08 -7.99 -2.43
N ASN A 31 -2.76 -8.38 -1.20
CA ASN A 31 -1.45 -8.11 -0.62
C ASN A 31 -0.34 -8.81 -1.40
N LEU A 32 -0.56 -10.05 -1.82
CA LEU A 32 0.39 -10.74 -2.68
C LEU A 32 0.57 -10.03 -4.04
N LEU A 33 -0.51 -9.59 -4.67
CA LEU A 33 -0.44 -8.93 -5.98
C LEU A 33 0.24 -7.56 -5.87
N VAL A 34 -0.32 -6.66 -5.07
CA VAL A 34 0.10 -5.25 -4.97
C VAL A 34 1.42 -5.10 -4.22
N PHE A 35 1.64 -5.89 -3.16
CA PHE A 35 2.77 -5.72 -2.26
C PHE A 35 3.78 -6.86 -2.30
N GLY A 36 3.49 -7.95 -3.02
CA GLY A 36 4.41 -9.08 -3.12
C GLY A 36 4.59 -9.86 -1.82
N THR A 37 3.70 -9.70 -0.83
CA THR A 37 3.86 -10.31 0.49
C THR A 37 2.52 -10.72 1.10
N PHE A 38 2.57 -11.76 1.94
CA PHE A 38 1.49 -12.09 2.87
C PHE A 38 1.73 -11.51 4.27
N ASP A 39 2.96 -11.03 4.53
CA ASP A 39 3.31 -10.41 5.79
C ASP A 39 2.55 -9.08 5.94
N THR A 40 1.87 -8.96 7.07
CA THR A 40 1.13 -7.76 7.46
C THR A 40 1.91 -6.91 8.45
N ALA A 41 3.14 -7.29 8.79
CA ALA A 41 4.04 -6.50 9.62
C ALA A 41 5.02 -5.70 8.76
N GLY A 42 5.40 -4.52 9.26
CA GLY A 42 6.46 -3.71 8.64
C GLY A 42 6.09 -3.11 7.28
N ALA A 43 7.14 -2.79 6.53
CA ALA A 43 7.05 -2.21 5.19
C ALA A 43 7.04 -3.34 4.13
N PRO A 44 6.20 -3.26 3.09
CA PRO A 44 6.12 -4.31 2.08
C PRO A 44 7.39 -4.35 1.22
N PRO A 45 7.74 -5.48 0.58
CA PRO A 45 8.93 -5.57 -0.27
C PRO A 45 8.80 -4.76 -1.57
N ARG A 46 7.57 -4.47 -2.01
CA ARG A 46 7.28 -3.62 -3.17
C ARG A 46 5.93 -2.92 -3.00
N VAL A 47 5.68 -1.94 -3.86
CA VAL A 47 4.36 -1.32 -4.01
C VAL A 47 4.02 -1.24 -5.50
N GLU A 48 2.88 -1.77 -5.92
CA GLU A 48 2.34 -1.52 -7.25
C GLU A 48 1.39 -0.33 -7.23
N TYR A 49 1.72 0.70 -8.00
CA TYR A 49 0.89 1.90 -8.12
C TYR A 49 0.94 2.45 -9.53
N CYS A 50 -0.23 2.79 -10.09
CA CYS A 50 -0.35 3.38 -11.44
C CYS A 50 0.31 2.53 -12.54
N GLY A 51 0.17 1.20 -12.46
CA GLY A 51 0.75 0.26 -13.42
C GLY A 51 2.29 0.15 -13.35
N ARG A 52 2.89 0.57 -12.25
CA ARG A 52 4.34 0.55 -12.02
C ARG A 52 4.65 -0.09 -10.67
N THR A 53 5.78 -0.77 -10.60
CA THR A 53 6.29 -1.38 -9.37
C THR A 53 7.41 -0.52 -8.78
N TYR A 54 7.29 -0.20 -7.51
CA TYR A 54 8.24 0.58 -6.73
C TYR A 54 8.91 -0.31 -5.70
N TYR A 55 10.21 -0.13 -5.51
CA TYR A 55 11.01 -0.89 -4.56
C TYR A 55 11.71 0.06 -3.58
N PRO A 56 11.91 -0.36 -2.33
CA PRO A 56 12.75 0.40 -1.42
C PRO A 56 14.21 0.27 -1.87
N ALA A 57 15.07 1.17 -1.41
CA ALA A 57 16.52 0.99 -1.58
C ALA A 57 17.01 -0.27 -0.86
N ASP A 58 18.14 -0.85 -1.29
CA ASP A 58 18.76 -2.03 -0.66
C ASP A 58 18.98 -1.84 0.86
N GLN A 59 19.28 -0.60 1.26
CA GLN A 59 19.34 -0.15 2.64
C GLN A 59 18.31 0.97 2.84
N PRO A 60 17.05 0.61 3.17
CA PRO A 60 15.98 1.60 3.27
C PRO A 60 16.25 2.56 4.42
N GLN A 61 16.35 3.85 4.11
CA GLN A 61 16.39 4.89 5.13
C GLN A 61 14.98 5.27 5.53
N THR A 62 14.81 5.54 6.82
CA THR A 62 13.56 6.08 7.35
C THR A 62 13.66 7.60 7.40
N GLU A 63 12.68 8.26 6.82
CA GLU A 63 12.53 9.71 6.76
C GLU A 63 11.35 10.15 7.64
N THR A 64 11.46 11.33 8.24
CA THR A 64 10.32 12.02 8.85
C THR A 64 9.50 12.74 7.79
N LEU A 65 8.23 13.05 8.08
CA LEU A 65 7.38 13.81 7.16
C LEU A 65 8.03 15.14 6.75
N ALA A 66 8.70 15.83 7.68
CA ALA A 66 9.42 17.07 7.40
C ALA A 66 10.58 16.88 6.41
N GLN A 67 11.28 15.73 6.45
CA GLN A 67 12.34 15.41 5.48
C GLN A 67 11.75 15.11 4.10
N VAL A 68 10.59 14.43 4.05
CA VAL A 68 9.86 14.19 2.80
C VAL A 68 9.38 15.51 2.19
N ASP A 69 8.78 16.40 2.98
CA ASP A 69 8.34 17.71 2.51
C ASP A 69 9.52 18.55 2.00
N ALA A 70 10.65 18.56 2.72
CA ALA A 70 11.86 19.24 2.29
C ALA A 70 12.44 18.64 0.99
N PHE A 71 12.29 17.33 0.76
CA PHE A 71 12.67 16.69 -0.51
C PHE A 71 11.78 17.17 -1.66
N LEU A 72 10.47 17.21 -1.47
CA LEU A 72 9.51 17.67 -2.47
C LEU A 72 9.73 19.15 -2.81
N ASP A 73 9.95 20.00 -1.80
CA ASP A 73 10.17 21.44 -2.00
C ASP A 73 11.42 21.72 -2.86
N ARG A 74 12.48 20.91 -2.74
CA ARG A 74 13.66 21.02 -3.63
C ARG A 74 13.33 20.77 -5.10
N GLY A 75 12.34 19.92 -5.37
CA GLY A 75 11.81 19.65 -6.71
C GLY A 75 10.71 20.62 -7.14
N GLY A 76 10.37 21.64 -6.34
CA GLY A 76 9.24 22.53 -6.58
C GLY A 76 7.88 21.83 -6.46
N GLN A 77 7.83 20.69 -5.77
CA GLN A 77 6.63 19.89 -5.53
C GLN A 77 6.16 20.10 -4.10
N ARG A 78 4.86 19.94 -3.85
CA ARG A 78 4.28 20.06 -2.50
C ARG A 78 3.11 19.15 -2.30
N GLY A 79 2.95 18.74 -1.04
CA GLY A 79 1.81 17.97 -0.59
C GLY A 79 1.93 16.50 -0.95
N LEU A 80 1.30 15.68 -0.09
CA LEU A 80 1.22 14.25 -0.22
C LEU A 80 -0.25 13.85 -0.27
N THR A 81 -0.54 12.86 -1.09
CA THR A 81 -1.85 12.21 -1.18
C THR A 81 -1.68 10.77 -0.77
N GLN A 82 -2.54 10.28 0.12
CA GLN A 82 -2.63 8.84 0.38
C GLN A 82 -3.22 8.15 -0.85
N VAL A 83 -2.47 7.20 -1.40
CA VAL A 83 -2.85 6.47 -2.63
C VAL A 83 -3.19 5.02 -2.36
N ASP A 84 -2.75 4.47 -1.24
CA ASP A 84 -3.10 3.12 -0.79
C ASP A 84 -2.87 2.98 0.73
N THR A 85 -3.14 1.79 1.24
CA THR A 85 -2.86 1.33 2.60
C THR A 85 -2.05 0.04 2.52
N ALA A 86 -0.90 0.03 3.18
CA ALA A 86 -0.01 -1.13 3.28
C ALA A 86 -0.69 -2.29 4.05
N PRO A 87 -0.19 -3.53 3.92
CA PRO A 87 -0.70 -4.68 4.69
C PRO A 87 -0.71 -4.45 6.21
N SER A 88 0.19 -3.61 6.72
CA SER A 88 0.26 -3.19 8.11
C SER A 88 -0.80 -2.18 8.56
N GLY A 89 -1.69 -1.77 7.65
CA GLY A 89 -2.71 -0.76 7.90
C GLY A 89 -2.17 0.67 7.84
N ARG A 90 -0.87 0.85 7.58
CA ARG A 90 -0.22 2.16 7.46
C ARG A 90 -0.46 2.78 6.08
N PRO A 91 -0.56 4.12 5.98
CA PRO A 91 -0.78 4.78 4.71
C PRO A 91 0.44 4.67 3.78
N ILE A 92 0.14 4.62 2.48
CA ILE A 92 1.11 4.81 1.41
C ILE A 92 0.79 6.13 0.74
N VAL A 93 1.74 7.05 0.74
CA VAL A 93 1.55 8.43 0.33
C VAL A 93 2.51 8.82 -0.80
N THR A 94 2.13 9.77 -1.63
CA THR A 94 2.98 10.30 -2.69
C THR A 94 2.54 11.68 -3.15
N ASN A 95 3.44 12.44 -3.76
CA ASN A 95 3.07 13.57 -4.61
C ASN A 95 2.63 13.06 -5.98
N VAL A 96 1.34 13.18 -6.33
CA VAL A 96 0.83 12.67 -7.61
C VAL A 96 1.02 13.74 -8.68
N MET A 97 1.72 13.40 -9.76
CA MET A 97 1.90 14.26 -10.93
C MET A 97 0.55 14.57 -11.57
N PRO A 98 0.17 15.86 -11.72
CA PRO A 98 -1.10 16.23 -12.34
C PRO A 98 -1.21 15.72 -13.78
N ALA A 99 -2.44 15.41 -14.21
CA ALA A 99 -2.70 14.89 -15.55
C ALA A 99 -2.17 15.80 -16.67
N GLN A 100 -2.23 17.12 -16.48
CA GLN A 100 -1.73 18.12 -17.44
C GLN A 100 -0.20 18.03 -17.57
N ILE A 101 0.51 17.81 -16.47
CA ILE A 101 1.97 17.67 -16.46
C ILE A 101 2.37 16.34 -17.12
N ARG A 102 1.68 15.24 -16.80
CA ARG A 102 1.87 13.95 -17.46
C ARG A 102 1.67 14.03 -18.98
N ALA A 103 0.61 14.71 -19.42
CA ALA A 103 0.34 14.93 -20.83
C ALA A 103 1.44 15.74 -21.51
N ARG A 104 1.91 16.82 -20.87
CA ARG A 104 3.03 17.66 -21.38
C ARG A 104 4.32 16.87 -21.57
N TYR A 105 4.61 15.92 -20.68
CA TYR A 105 5.80 15.07 -20.77
C TYR A 105 5.57 13.75 -21.52
N HIS A 106 4.40 13.54 -22.11
CA HIS A 106 4.02 12.30 -22.79
C HIS A 106 4.31 11.03 -21.96
N THR A 107 4.07 11.11 -20.65
CA THR A 107 4.36 10.02 -19.71
C THR A 107 3.09 9.50 -19.05
N ASN A 108 3.06 8.21 -18.75
CA ASN A 108 2.04 7.57 -17.92
C ASN A 108 2.44 7.47 -16.44
N VAL A 109 3.65 7.93 -16.06
CA VAL A 109 4.16 7.86 -14.69
C VAL A 109 3.35 8.79 -13.78
N CYS A 110 2.70 8.23 -12.75
CA CYS A 110 1.96 9.02 -11.76
C CYS A 110 2.86 9.72 -10.74
N THR A 111 3.99 9.11 -10.38
CA THR A 111 4.94 9.64 -9.40
C THR A 111 6.28 8.95 -9.58
N MET A 112 7.35 9.57 -9.09
CA MET A 112 8.70 8.99 -9.09
C MET A 112 8.97 8.16 -7.83
N VAL A 113 8.34 8.53 -6.70
CA VAL A 113 8.58 7.94 -5.39
C VAL A 113 7.24 7.80 -4.67
N VAL A 114 7.02 6.65 -4.02
CA VAL A 114 5.96 6.47 -3.03
C VAL A 114 6.60 6.30 -1.66
N TRP A 115 5.98 6.82 -0.62
CA TRP A 115 6.44 6.68 0.75
C TRP A 115 5.48 5.80 1.53
N VAL A 116 5.99 4.75 2.16
CA VAL A 116 5.22 3.89 3.06
C VAL A 116 5.47 4.34 4.48
N GLU A 117 4.42 4.69 5.22
CA GLU A 117 4.56 4.96 6.66
C GLU A 117 4.86 3.64 7.41
N THR A 118 5.91 3.64 8.22
CA THR A 118 6.36 2.50 9.03
C THR A 118 6.23 2.76 10.53
N GLY A 119 5.95 4.01 10.94
CA GLY A 119 5.74 4.44 12.31
C GLY A 119 5.16 5.86 12.38
N SER A 120 4.90 6.38 13.59
CA SER A 120 4.14 7.64 13.81
C SER A 120 4.71 8.91 13.17
N ASN A 121 5.94 8.86 12.65
CA ASN A 121 6.55 9.89 11.80
C ASN A 121 7.75 9.30 11.05
N ALA A 122 7.56 8.10 10.50
CA ALA A 122 8.62 7.31 9.90
C ALA A 122 8.13 6.79 8.55
N TYR A 123 8.84 7.15 7.48
CA TYR A 123 8.49 6.84 6.10
C TYR A 123 9.67 6.19 5.40
N VAL A 124 9.42 5.13 4.65
CA VAL A 124 10.41 4.53 3.76
C VAL A 124 10.04 4.90 2.33
N GLY A 125 10.99 5.48 1.60
CA GLY A 125 10.84 5.82 0.19
C GLY A 125 11.02 4.60 -0.72
N TYR A 126 10.12 4.45 -1.67
CA TYR A 126 10.15 3.42 -2.71
C TYR A 126 10.21 4.13 -4.05
N SER A 127 11.30 3.96 -4.79
CA SER A 127 11.47 4.54 -6.11
C SER A 127 10.94 3.59 -7.18
N LEU A 128 10.55 4.16 -8.32
CA LEU A 128 10.14 3.38 -9.49
C LEU A 128 11.28 2.42 -9.88
N SER A 129 10.97 1.14 -10.11
CA SER A 129 11.94 0.17 -10.62
C SER A 129 12.67 0.72 -11.85
N GLY A 130 13.99 0.86 -11.74
CA GLY A 130 14.84 1.49 -12.77
C GLY A 130 15.12 2.98 -12.59
N GLY A 131 14.91 3.56 -11.40
CA GLY A 131 15.56 4.84 -11.03
C GLY A 131 17.09 4.68 -10.96
N PRO A 132 17.87 5.74 -11.26
CA PRO A 132 19.23 5.69 -11.83
C PRO A 132 20.24 4.82 -11.09
#